data_AF-A0A7T1HNQ5-F1
#
_entry.id   AF-A0A7T1HNQ5-F1
#
_cell.length_a   1.000
_cell.length_b   1.000
_cell.length_c   1.000
_cell.angle_alpha   90.00
_cell.angle_beta   90.00
_cell.angle_gamma   90.00
#
_symmetry.space_group_name_H-M   'P 1'
#
loop_
_entity.id
_entity.type
_entity.pdbx_description
1 polymer ?
#
loop_
_entity_poly.entity_id
_entity_poly.type
_entity_poly.pdbx_seq_one_letter_code
_entity_poly.pdbx_strand_id
1 'polypeptide(L)'
;MATLHSLSRRTDAFAYDQKVQPVESDGFTLIEILVGAVLLAIVAGMAGSLVMVSNRSLTQSEALANAGSAIDKNISEIRQIAERFTCCSGTCTSNPGASAKCTGSPGSSDYYYPDPTNTSDVTFFEESCANTNARSLVTPLKTEIDNTPAVSGVVRTSAIDDSAAHRISVTYSAGGSSRVFKVSPAVAAWCP
;
A
#
# COMPACT_ATOMS: atom_id res chain seq x y z
N MET A 1 -28.02 11.17 14.74
CA MET A 1 -29.39 11.22 14.20
C MET A 1 -29.24 11.59 12.72
N ALA A 2 -29.15 10.60 11.85
CA ALA A 2 -28.85 10.80 10.42
C ALA A 2 -29.80 9.95 9.57
N THR A 3 -30.43 10.63 8.63
CA THR A 3 -31.67 10.25 7.94
C THR A 3 -31.37 9.36 6.74
N LEU A 4 -31.88 8.12 6.75
CA LEU A 4 -31.77 7.17 5.64
C LEU A 4 -32.76 7.56 4.53
N HIS A 5 -32.25 7.97 3.37
CA HIS A 5 -33.04 8.18 2.15
C HIS A 5 -33.34 6.83 1.48
N SER A 6 -34.59 6.37 1.57
CA SER A 6 -35.08 5.19 0.86
C SER A 6 -35.29 5.50 -0.63
N LEU A 7 -34.50 4.87 -1.51
CA LEU A 7 -34.75 4.89 -2.94
C LEU A 7 -35.67 3.72 -3.31
N SER A 8 -36.97 4.02 -3.40
CA SER A 8 -37.98 3.19 -4.05
C SER A 8 -37.68 3.17 -5.56
N ARG A 9 -37.16 2.04 -6.08
CA ARG A 9 -37.11 1.79 -7.52
C ARG A 9 -38.35 1.01 -7.91
N ARG A 10 -39.23 1.69 -8.66
CA ARG A 10 -40.32 1.09 -9.42
C ARG A 10 -39.77 -0.01 -10.33
N THR A 11 -40.27 -1.22 -10.14
CA THR A 11 -40.27 -2.28 -11.15
C THR A 11 -41.43 -2.01 -12.10
N ASP A 12 -41.16 -1.30 -13.19
CA ASP A 12 -42.12 -1.20 -14.29
C ASP A 12 -42.14 -2.55 -15.01
N ALA A 13 -43.23 -3.27 -14.83
CA ALA A 13 -43.51 -4.53 -15.50
C ALA A 13 -43.77 -4.25 -16.99
N PHE A 14 -42.77 -4.51 -17.83
CA PHE A 14 -42.95 -4.60 -19.28
C PHE A 14 -43.79 -5.85 -19.59
N ALA A 15 -45.09 -5.66 -19.75
CA ALA A 15 -45.97 -6.65 -20.33
C ALA A 15 -45.67 -6.75 -21.84
N TYR A 16 -44.93 -7.78 -22.23
CA TYR A 16 -44.81 -8.19 -23.63
C TYR A 16 -46.09 -8.94 -24.02
N ASP A 17 -46.93 -8.30 -24.83
CA ASP A 17 -48.00 -8.97 -25.59
C ASP A 17 -47.34 -9.80 -26.70
N GLN A 18 -46.92 -11.01 -26.33
CA GLN A 18 -46.36 -11.98 -27.27
C GLN A 18 -47.53 -12.66 -28.00
N LYS A 19 -47.95 -12.08 -29.13
CA LYS A 19 -48.81 -12.78 -30.08
C LYS A 19 -48.06 -14.03 -30.58
N VAL A 20 -48.42 -15.17 -30.02
CA VAL A 20 -48.01 -16.49 -30.52
C VAL A 20 -48.67 -16.67 -31.89
N GLN A 21 -47.93 -16.34 -32.94
CA GLN A 21 -48.30 -16.73 -34.29
C GLN A 21 -48.18 -18.25 -34.38
N PRO A 22 -49.18 -18.96 -34.93
CA PRO A 22 -49.02 -20.38 -35.24
C PRO A 22 -47.89 -20.49 -36.27
N VAL A 23 -46.77 -21.05 -35.84
CA VAL A 23 -45.69 -21.42 -36.75
C VAL A 23 -46.23 -22.59 -37.57
N GLU A 24 -46.53 -22.35 -38.85
CA GLU A 24 -46.76 -23.43 -39.80
C GLU A 24 -45.51 -24.33 -39.76
N SER A 25 -45.71 -25.58 -39.36
CA SER A 25 -44.63 -26.56 -39.28
C SER A 25 -44.28 -27.04 -40.68
N ASP A 26 -43.62 -26.20 -41.46
CA ASP A 26 -42.80 -26.69 -42.56
C ASP A 26 -41.68 -27.51 -41.93
N GLY A 27 -41.62 -28.79 -42.26
CA GLY A 27 -40.76 -29.77 -41.60
C GLY A 27 -39.31 -29.28 -41.55
N PHE A 28 -38.76 -29.18 -40.34
CA PHE A 28 -37.34 -28.86 -40.10
C PHE A 28 -36.47 -29.72 -41.00
N THR A 29 -35.78 -29.08 -41.94
CA THR A 29 -34.80 -29.79 -42.76
C THR A 29 -33.61 -30.15 -41.86
N LEU A 30 -33.07 -31.36 -42.01
CA LEU A 30 -31.94 -31.87 -41.21
C LEU A 30 -30.72 -30.92 -41.24
N ILE A 31 -30.62 -30.12 -42.30
CA ILE A 31 -29.62 -29.06 -42.50
C ILE A 31 -29.78 -27.93 -41.46
N GLU A 32 -30.99 -27.51 -41.13
CA GLU A 32 -31.24 -26.40 -40.22
C GLU A 32 -30.81 -26.71 -38.78
N ILE A 33 -31.06 -27.94 -38.32
CA ILE A 33 -30.58 -28.41 -37.01
C ILE A 33 -29.04 -28.48 -37.00
N LEU A 34 -28.42 -28.89 -38.10
CA LEU A 34 -26.97 -29.00 -38.21
C LEU A 34 -26.29 -27.62 -38.21
N VAL A 35 -26.87 -26.64 -38.92
CA VAL A 35 -26.43 -25.25 -38.89
C VAL A 35 -26.60 -24.64 -37.50
N GLY A 36 -27.74 -24.87 -36.83
CA GLY A 36 -27.98 -24.42 -35.46
C GLY A 36 -26.97 -24.97 -34.47
N ALA A 37 -26.65 -26.27 -34.54
CA ALA A 37 -25.67 -26.92 -33.68
C ALA A 37 -24.25 -26.37 -33.89
N VAL A 38 -23.85 -26.13 -35.14
CA VAL A 38 -22.54 -25.54 -35.47
C VAL A 38 -22.43 -24.11 -34.93
N LEU A 39 -23.46 -23.29 -35.13
CA LEU A 39 -23.49 -21.93 -34.60
C LEU A 39 -23.41 -21.90 -33.08
N LEU A 40 -24.12 -22.81 -32.41
CA LEU A 40 -24.13 -22.90 -30.95
C LEU A 40 -22.78 -23.38 -30.40
N ALA A 41 -22.11 -24.32 -31.08
CA ALA A 41 -20.76 -24.75 -30.73
C ALA A 41 -19.72 -23.63 -30.88
N ILE A 42 -19.83 -22.81 -31.94
CA ILE A 42 -18.95 -21.66 -32.16
C ILE A 42 -19.15 -20.61 -31.05
N VAL A 43 -20.40 -20.28 -30.72
CA VAL A 43 -20.72 -19.32 -29.65
C VAL A 43 -20.24 -19.83 -28.29
N ALA A 44 -20.44 -21.11 -27.98
CA ALA A 44 -19.96 -21.71 -26.73
C ALA A 44 -18.42 -21.70 -26.63
N GLY A 45 -17.72 -21.97 -27.73
CA GLY A 45 -16.25 -21.88 -27.79
C GLY A 45 -15.72 -20.46 -27.56
N MET A 46 -16.38 -19.45 -28.14
CA MET A 46 -16.04 -18.04 -27.92
C MET A 46 -16.35 -17.57 -26.49
N ALA A 47 -17.47 -18.01 -25.90
CA ALA A 47 -17.81 -17.69 -24.51
C ALA A 47 -16.81 -18.30 -23.52
N GLY A 48 -16.36 -19.55 -23.76
CA GLY A 48 -15.39 -20.23 -22.89
C GLY A 48 -14.03 -19.54 -22.84
N SER A 49 -13.53 -19.01 -23.97
CA SER A 49 -12.26 -18.29 -24.00
C SER A 49 -12.33 -16.95 -23.26
N LEU A 50 -13.45 -16.22 -23.37
CA LEU A 50 -13.68 -14.96 -22.64
C LEU A 50 -13.70 -15.16 -21.12
N VAL A 51 -14.31 -16.25 -20.63
CA VAL A 51 -14.35 -16.56 -19.19
C VAL A 51 -12.95 -16.88 -18.65
N MET A 52 -12.14 -17.61 -19.40
CA MET A 52 -10.77 -17.94 -18.98
C MET A 52 -9.88 -16.69 -18.89
N VAL A 53 -9.96 -15.78 -19.87
CA VAL A 53 -9.24 -14.51 -19.85
C VAL A 53 -9.71 -13.64 -18.68
N SER A 54 -11.02 -13.61 -18.43
CA SER A 54 -11.60 -12.86 -17.30
C SER A 54 -11.10 -13.39 -15.96
N ASN A 55 -11.09 -14.70 -15.74
CA ASN A 55 -10.58 -15.31 -14.50
C ASN A 55 -9.08 -15.02 -14.27
N ARG A 56 -8.27 -15.07 -15.33
CA ARG A 56 -6.85 -14.71 -15.23
C ARG A 56 -6.66 -13.23 -14.89
N SER A 57 -7.48 -12.37 -15.48
CA SER A 57 -7.44 -10.93 -15.19
C SER A 57 -7.88 -10.63 -13.75
N LEU A 58 -8.90 -11.30 -13.24
CA LEU A 58 -9.38 -11.15 -11.87
C LEU A 58 -8.32 -11.58 -10.85
N THR A 59 -7.74 -12.78 -11.03
CA THR A 59 -6.69 -13.28 -10.12
C THR A 59 -5.44 -12.40 -10.12
N GLN A 60 -5.04 -11.86 -11.28
CA GLN A 60 -3.94 -10.90 -11.36
C GLN A 60 -4.29 -9.58 -10.65
N SER A 61 -5.52 -9.10 -10.79
CA SER A 61 -6.00 -7.87 -10.14
C SER A 61 -6.06 -8.02 -8.63
N GLU A 62 -6.54 -9.16 -8.13
CA GLU A 62 -6.54 -9.49 -6.70
C GLU A 62 -5.13 -9.55 -6.13
N ALA A 63 -4.19 -10.19 -6.84
CA ALA A 63 -2.78 -10.24 -6.42
C ALA A 63 -2.16 -8.84 -6.33
N LEU A 64 -2.41 -7.95 -7.30
CA LEU A 64 -1.96 -6.57 -7.24
C LEU A 64 -2.62 -5.77 -6.11
N ALA A 65 -3.92 -5.96 -5.89
CA ALA A 65 -4.66 -5.28 -4.82
C ALA A 65 -4.13 -5.69 -3.43
N ASN A 66 -3.90 -6.99 -3.23
CA ASN A 66 -3.34 -7.52 -1.99
C ASN A 66 -1.91 -7.03 -1.75
N ALA A 67 -1.07 -7.00 -2.79
CA ALA A 67 0.27 -6.42 -2.71
C ALA A 67 0.23 -4.93 -2.36
N GLY A 68 -0.69 -4.17 -2.96
CA GLY A 68 -0.89 -2.75 -2.66
C GLY A 68 -1.27 -2.52 -1.20
N SER A 69 -2.26 -3.25 -0.68
CA SER A 69 -2.67 -3.15 0.72
C SER A 69 -1.53 -3.50 1.68
N ALA A 70 -0.72 -4.51 1.37
CA ALA A 70 0.38 -4.92 2.21
C ALA A 70 1.54 -3.91 2.20
N ILE A 71 1.80 -3.27 1.04
CA ILE A 71 2.74 -2.14 0.95
C ILE A 71 2.26 -0.98 1.81
N ASP A 72 0.99 -0.59 1.72
CA ASP A 72 0.44 0.54 2.47
C ASP A 72 0.53 0.32 3.99
N LYS A 73 0.27 -0.92 4.44
CA LYS A 73 0.49 -1.31 5.85
C LYS A 73 1.96 -1.16 6.25
N ASN A 74 2.90 -1.64 5.43
CA ASN A 74 4.32 -1.53 5.75
C ASN A 74 4.82 -0.08 5.73
N ILE A 75 4.29 0.76 4.83
CA ILE A 75 4.56 2.20 4.83
C ILE A 75 4.07 2.83 6.15
N SER A 76 2.89 2.45 6.64
CA SER A 76 2.40 2.92 7.94
C SER A 76 3.31 2.51 9.10
N GLU A 77 3.82 1.28 9.10
CA GLU A 77 4.76 0.80 10.12
C GLU A 77 6.08 1.60 10.08
N ILE A 78 6.64 1.82 8.89
CA ILE A 78 7.86 2.63 8.69
C ILE A 78 7.65 4.07 9.15
N ARG A 79 6.48 4.66 8.88
CA ARG A 79 6.13 6.00 9.38
C ARG A 79 6.12 6.05 10.89
N GLN A 80 5.51 5.07 11.56
CA GLN A 80 5.52 5.00 13.01
C GLN A 80 6.93 4.85 13.58
N ILE A 81 7.80 4.07 12.95
CA ILE A 81 9.21 3.97 13.33
C ILE A 81 9.89 5.34 13.22
N ALA A 82 9.72 6.03 12.10
CA ALA A 82 10.30 7.36 11.87
C ALA A 82 9.74 8.44 12.81
N GLU A 83 8.46 8.36 13.18
CA GLU A 83 7.81 9.25 14.15
C GLU A 83 8.29 9.01 15.58
N ARG A 84 8.61 7.77 15.94
CA ARG A 84 9.12 7.41 17.27
C ARG A 84 10.64 7.49 17.37
N PHE A 85 11.34 7.69 16.26
CA PHE A 85 12.78 7.77 16.23
C PHE A 85 13.29 9.00 16.99
N THR A 86 14.26 8.79 17.88
CA THR A 86 14.80 9.82 18.77
C THR A 86 16.26 9.56 19.12
N CYS A 87 16.98 10.59 19.60
CA CYS A 87 18.43 10.58 19.85
C CYS A 87 18.85 11.07 21.25
N CYS A 88 17.98 11.02 22.26
CA CYS A 88 18.21 11.74 23.53
C CYS A 88 19.27 11.14 24.48
N SER A 89 19.87 9.98 24.18
CA SER A 89 20.74 9.25 25.12
C SER A 89 22.08 8.86 24.51
N GLY A 90 22.66 9.73 23.67
CA GLY A 90 23.93 9.47 22.97
C GLY A 90 23.86 8.39 21.90
N THR A 91 22.66 7.89 21.60
CA THR A 91 22.36 6.93 20.52
C THR A 91 20.97 7.23 19.97
N CYS A 92 20.75 6.93 18.69
CA CYS A 92 19.46 7.14 18.02
C CYS A 92 18.70 5.82 17.82
N THR A 93 17.42 5.77 18.23
CA THR A 93 16.54 4.59 18.08
C THR A 93 15.06 4.95 18.06
N SER A 94 14.21 4.10 17.49
CA SER A 94 12.73 4.18 17.60
C SER A 94 12.15 3.49 18.84
N ASN A 95 12.96 2.75 19.59
CA ASN A 95 12.56 2.13 20.85
C ASN A 95 13.45 2.60 22.01
N PRO A 96 13.31 3.87 22.43
CA PRO A 96 13.97 4.36 23.63
C PRO A 96 13.43 3.53 24.80
N GLY A 97 14.23 2.58 25.30
CA GLY A 97 13.86 1.77 26.46
C GLY A 97 13.63 2.65 27.70
N ALA A 98 13.24 2.05 28.84
CA ALA A 98 13.00 2.80 30.08
C ALA A 98 14.21 3.61 30.59
N SER A 99 15.42 3.33 30.08
CA SER A 99 16.68 4.01 30.38
C SER A 99 17.01 5.17 29.42
N ALA A 100 16.19 5.42 28.39
CA ALA A 100 16.39 6.55 27.50
C ALA A 100 16.00 7.84 28.22
N LYS A 101 16.89 8.83 28.19
CA LYS A 101 16.67 10.17 28.77
C LYS A 101 15.61 10.99 28.01
N CYS A 102 14.98 10.42 27.00
CA CYS A 102 13.86 11.04 26.30
C CYS A 102 12.68 11.15 27.27
N THR A 103 12.22 12.37 27.49
CA THR A 103 11.06 12.62 28.34
C THR A 103 9.83 12.85 27.45
N GLY A 104 8.62 12.63 27.99
CA GLY A 104 7.40 12.84 27.21
C GLY A 104 7.04 11.72 26.23
N SER A 105 6.20 12.04 25.25
CA SER A 105 5.63 11.09 24.28
C SER A 105 5.97 11.51 22.84
N PRO A 106 5.95 10.57 21.87
CA PRO A 106 6.07 10.92 20.46
C PRO A 106 5.13 12.08 20.09
N GLY A 107 5.66 13.10 19.43
CA GLY A 107 4.96 14.37 19.14
C GLY A 107 5.24 15.51 20.13
N SER A 108 5.88 15.25 21.27
CA SER A 108 6.39 16.31 22.17
C SER A 108 7.81 16.72 21.79
N SER A 109 8.18 17.98 22.01
CA SER A 109 9.55 18.48 21.83
C SER A 109 10.57 17.69 22.65
N ASP A 110 10.21 17.41 23.89
CA ASP A 110 11.10 16.83 24.91
C ASP A 110 11.38 15.33 24.65
N TYR A 111 10.67 14.75 23.67
CA TYR A 111 10.84 13.38 23.20
C TYR A 111 11.93 13.29 22.14
N TYR A 112 12.16 14.34 21.35
CA TYR A 112 13.07 14.33 20.21
C TYR A 112 14.42 14.97 20.54
N TYR A 113 14.42 15.97 21.43
CA TYR A 113 15.62 16.69 21.83
C TYR A 113 16.11 16.22 23.21
N PRO A 114 17.43 16.03 23.41
CA PRO A 114 17.99 15.66 24.72
C PRO A 114 17.76 16.72 25.79
N ASP A 115 17.82 16.30 27.06
CA ASP A 115 17.77 17.23 28.19
C ASP A 115 18.89 18.29 28.06
N PRO A 116 18.56 19.60 28.01
CA PRO A 116 19.55 20.66 27.81
C PRO A 116 20.59 20.74 28.95
N THR A 117 20.30 20.15 30.12
CA THR A 117 21.27 20.07 31.23
C THR A 117 22.35 19.00 30.99
N ASN A 118 22.14 18.08 30.05
CA ASN A 118 23.11 17.06 29.67
C ASN A 118 23.90 17.48 28.42
N THR A 119 25.02 18.17 28.64
CA THR A 119 25.86 18.68 27.55
C THR A 119 26.37 17.59 26.61
N SER A 120 26.68 16.38 27.09
CA SER A 120 27.15 15.28 26.23
C SER A 120 26.09 14.79 25.24
N ASP A 121 24.84 14.67 25.67
CA ASP A 121 23.76 14.21 24.78
C ASP A 121 23.36 15.30 23.78
N VAL A 122 23.37 16.57 24.23
CA VAL A 122 23.14 17.74 23.35
C VAL A 122 24.21 17.79 22.26
N THR A 123 25.49 17.69 22.61
CA THR A 123 26.57 17.68 21.62
C THR A 123 26.45 16.50 20.66
N PHE A 124 26.12 15.29 21.14
CA PHE A 124 25.89 14.14 20.26
C PHE A 124 24.73 14.38 19.28
N PHE A 125 23.63 14.97 19.74
CA PHE A 125 22.48 15.29 18.90
C PHE A 125 22.84 16.34 17.83
N GLU A 126 23.47 17.44 18.22
CA GLU A 126 23.91 18.50 17.30
C GLU A 126 24.90 17.97 16.26
N GLU A 127 25.86 17.14 16.67
CA GLU A 127 26.80 16.48 15.76
C GLU A 127 26.09 15.52 14.81
N SER A 128 25.04 14.83 15.25
CA SER A 128 24.24 13.93 14.40
C SER A 128 23.35 14.69 13.41
N CYS A 129 22.92 15.89 13.78
CA CYS A 129 22.17 16.82 12.94
C CYS A 129 23.04 17.58 11.93
N ALA A 130 24.32 17.82 12.24
CA ALA A 130 25.21 18.55 11.35
C ALA A 130 25.32 17.89 9.98
N ASN A 131 25.19 18.68 8.91
CA ASN A 131 25.19 18.21 7.50
C ASN A 131 26.40 17.33 7.14
N THR A 132 27.56 17.60 7.74
CA THR A 132 28.80 16.83 7.56
C THR A 132 28.69 15.38 8.05
N ASN A 133 27.83 15.14 9.04
CA ASN A 133 27.59 13.88 9.73
C ASN A 133 26.14 13.42 9.59
N ALA A 134 25.36 13.97 8.66
CA ALA A 134 23.92 13.75 8.60
C ALA A 134 23.52 12.27 8.41
N ARG A 135 24.48 11.42 8.00
CA ARG A 135 24.37 9.95 8.01
C ARG A 135 24.20 9.35 9.40
N SER A 136 24.68 9.97 10.46
CA SER A 136 24.57 9.49 11.84
C SER A 136 23.12 9.37 12.31
N LEU A 137 22.22 10.19 11.75
CA LEU A 137 20.80 10.18 12.08
C LEU A 137 20.00 9.23 11.17
N VAL A 138 20.31 9.20 9.86
CA VAL A 138 19.58 8.35 8.90
C VAL A 138 20.08 6.90 8.83
N THR A 139 21.33 6.61 9.21
CA THR A 139 21.86 5.24 9.15
C THR A 139 21.18 4.32 10.16
N PRO A 140 21.05 4.69 11.46
CA PRO A 140 20.36 3.84 12.42
C PRO A 140 18.87 3.70 12.08
N LEU A 141 18.21 4.79 11.62
CA LEU A 141 16.84 4.71 11.14
C LEU A 141 16.71 3.74 9.95
N LYS A 142 17.61 3.81 8.97
CA LYS A 142 17.63 2.89 7.84
C LYS A 142 17.77 1.44 8.31
N THR A 143 18.65 1.18 9.28
CA THR A 143 18.81 -0.15 9.88
C THR A 143 17.51 -0.64 10.52
N GLU A 144 16.79 0.20 11.26
CA GLU A 144 15.49 -0.17 11.84
C GLU A 144 14.41 -0.42 10.76
N ILE A 145 14.40 0.37 9.69
CA ILE A 145 13.53 0.15 8.52
C ILE A 145 13.86 -1.19 7.84
N ASP A 146 15.14 -1.48 7.64
CA ASP A 146 15.59 -2.73 7.02
C ASP A 146 15.23 -3.95 7.87
N ASN A 147 15.25 -3.82 9.20
CA ASN A 147 14.84 -4.85 10.14
C ASN A 147 13.32 -5.07 10.21
N THR A 148 12.51 -4.14 9.67
CA THR A 148 11.06 -4.33 9.61
C THR A 148 10.73 -5.50 8.68
N PRO A 149 9.86 -6.46 9.05
CA PRO A 149 9.56 -7.62 8.21
C PRO A 149 9.23 -7.25 6.76
N ALA A 150 9.76 -8.02 5.82
CA ALA A 150 9.47 -7.84 4.40
C ALA A 150 8.03 -8.26 4.08
N VAL A 151 7.42 -7.59 3.11
CA VAL A 151 6.08 -7.90 2.63
C VAL A 151 6.16 -9.06 1.63
N SER A 152 5.36 -10.12 1.84
CA SER A 152 5.34 -11.28 0.93
C SER A 152 4.97 -10.88 -0.50
N GLY A 153 5.69 -11.40 -1.48
CA GLY A 153 5.45 -11.11 -2.90
C GLY A 153 5.87 -9.70 -3.36
N VAL A 154 6.51 -8.91 -2.49
CA VAL A 154 7.01 -7.57 -2.79
C VAL A 154 8.49 -7.49 -2.46
N VAL A 155 9.30 -7.02 -3.39
CA VAL A 155 10.72 -6.72 -3.13
C VAL A 155 10.80 -5.31 -2.55
N ARG A 156 11.43 -5.16 -1.39
CA ARG A 156 11.69 -3.87 -0.74
C ARG A 156 13.18 -3.60 -0.72
N THR A 157 13.59 -2.41 -1.17
CA THR A 157 14.95 -1.89 -0.99
C THR A 157 14.89 -0.52 -0.33
N SER A 158 15.87 -0.19 0.50
CA SER A 158 15.97 1.13 1.11
C SER A 158 17.35 1.74 0.86
N ALA A 159 17.39 3.04 0.63
CA ALA A 159 18.62 3.80 0.40
C ALA A 159 18.52 5.17 1.08
N ILE A 160 19.68 5.71 1.47
CA ILE A 160 19.76 7.11 1.88
C ILE A 160 19.63 7.93 0.59
N ASP A 161 18.52 8.66 0.45
CA ASP A 161 18.20 9.46 -0.73
C ASP A 161 18.96 10.78 -0.70
N ASP A 162 18.97 11.42 0.48
CA ASP A 162 19.57 12.73 0.69
C ASP A 162 19.96 12.83 2.16
N SER A 163 21.25 12.79 2.43
CA SER A 163 21.75 12.84 3.80
C SER A 163 21.49 14.21 4.44
N ALA A 164 21.64 15.31 3.69
CA ALA A 164 21.46 16.66 4.22
C ALA A 164 20.00 16.93 4.60
N ALA A 165 19.05 16.37 3.86
CA ALA A 165 17.63 16.42 4.21
C ALA A 165 17.18 15.29 5.15
N HIS A 166 18.12 14.52 5.72
CA HIS A 166 17.86 13.32 6.53
C HIS A 166 16.77 12.41 5.94
N ARG A 167 16.83 12.16 4.62
CA ARG A 167 15.78 11.49 3.87
C ARG A 167 16.22 10.11 3.38
N ILE A 168 15.36 9.13 3.63
CA ILE A 168 15.50 7.75 3.17
C ILE A 168 14.44 7.49 2.11
N SER A 169 14.83 6.85 1.00
CA SER A 169 13.92 6.30 0.02
C SER A 169 13.73 4.81 0.25
N VAL A 170 12.48 4.36 0.24
CA VAL A 170 12.08 2.96 0.31
C VAL A 170 11.36 2.65 -0.99
N THR A 171 11.93 1.74 -1.77
CA THR A 171 11.37 1.32 -3.05
C THR A 171 10.74 -0.06 -2.90
N TYR A 172 9.47 -0.16 -3.32
CA TYR A 172 8.72 -1.41 -3.37
C TYR A 172 8.49 -1.79 -4.82
N SER A 173 8.82 -3.02 -5.19
CA SER A 173 8.50 -3.55 -6.52
C SER A 173 7.72 -4.86 -6.45
N ALA A 174 6.61 -4.94 -7.19
CA ALA A 174 5.75 -6.11 -7.29
C ALA A 174 5.09 -6.16 -8.66
N GLY A 175 5.06 -7.34 -9.30
CA GLY A 175 4.32 -7.55 -10.55
C GLY A 175 4.69 -6.59 -11.70
N GLY A 176 5.95 -6.14 -11.78
CA GLY A 176 6.42 -5.18 -12.78
C GLY A 176 6.10 -3.71 -12.48
N SER A 177 5.43 -3.42 -11.36
CA SER A 177 5.20 -2.05 -10.87
C SER A 177 6.19 -1.69 -9.76
N SER A 178 6.60 -0.42 -9.70
CA SER A 178 7.47 0.12 -8.66
C SER A 178 6.83 1.33 -7.98
N ARG A 179 6.94 1.41 -6.65
CA ARG A 179 6.50 2.55 -5.83
C ARG A 179 7.64 3.01 -4.95
N VAL A 180 7.89 4.31 -4.90
CA VAL A 180 8.91 4.90 -4.04
C VAL A 180 8.22 5.71 -2.94
N PHE A 181 8.55 5.40 -1.69
CA PHE A 181 8.15 6.15 -0.52
C PHE A 181 9.37 6.83 0.07
N LYS A 182 9.26 8.13 0.38
CA LYS A 182 10.33 8.88 1.04
C LYS A 182 9.93 9.21 2.47
N VAL A 183 10.86 9.03 3.40
CA VAL A 183 10.64 9.25 4.83
C VAL A 183 11.83 9.99 5.43
N SER A 184 11.53 10.87 6.38
CA SER A 184 12.51 11.54 7.24
C SER A 184 12.02 11.36 8.68
N PRO A 185 12.91 11.12 9.65
CA PRO A 185 12.49 10.99 11.04
C PRO A 185 12.00 12.33 11.59
N ALA A 186 11.01 12.29 12.49
CA ALA A 186 10.45 13.49 13.09
C ALA A 186 11.50 14.32 13.85
N VAL A 187 12.50 13.64 14.44
CA VAL A 187 13.63 14.26 15.15
C VAL A 187 14.44 15.21 14.25
N ALA A 188 14.47 15.00 12.93
CA ALA A 188 15.22 15.84 12.00
C ALA A 188 14.66 17.28 11.92
N ALA A 189 13.39 17.49 12.28
CA ALA A 189 12.81 18.83 12.37
C ALA A 189 13.39 19.69 13.52
N TRP A 190 14.12 19.05 14.44
CA TRP A 190 14.77 19.68 15.58
C TRP A 190 16.27 19.92 15.36
N CYS A 191 16.78 19.61 14.16
CA CYS A 191 18.14 19.94 13.78
C CYS A 191 18.30 21.46 13.54
N PRO A 192 19.38 22.09 14.05
CA PRO A 192 19.63 23.53 13.92
C PRO A 192 20.03 23.96 12.51
#